data_AF-A0A2D4K7K5-F1
#
_entry.id   AF-A0A2D4K7K5-F1
#
_cell.length_a   1.000
_cell.length_b   1.000
_cell.length_c   1.000
_cell.angle_alpha   90.00
_cell.angle_beta   90.00
_cell.angle_gamma   90.00
#
_symmetry.space_group_name_H-M   'P 1'
#
loop_
_entity.id
_entity.type
_entity.pdbx_description
1 polymer ?
#
loop_
_entity_poly.entity_id
_entity_poly.type
_entity_poly.pdbx_seq_one_letter_code
_entity_poly.pdbx_strand_id
1 'polypeptide(L)'
;GANIIVVENDKQLQKILEVEKKLPLLKAIVYYKDDIKEKRPNLYSWDEFMELGSSVPDEQLDKVLAGLKPNQCCTIIYTSGTTGNPKGVMLSHDNITWTARAAGE
;
A
#
# COMPACT_ATOMS: atom_id res chain seq x y z
N GLY A 1 -0.75 -3.98 -11.46
CA GLY A 1 0.26 -3.03 -10.98
C GLY A 1 -0.29 -2.29 -9.78
N ALA A 2 0.55 -1.68 -8.94
CA ALA A 2 0.09 -0.88 -7.81
C ALA A 2 -0.62 0.38 -8.31
N ASN A 3 -1.80 0.69 -7.73
CA ASN A 3 -2.56 1.90 -8.06
C ASN A 3 -2.28 3.04 -7.07
N ILE A 4 -1.76 2.71 -5.90
CA ILE A 4 -1.45 3.65 -4.82
C ILE A 4 -0.06 3.27 -4.29
N ILE A 5 0.79 4.27 -4.03
CA ILE A 5 2.09 4.07 -3.40
C ILE A 5 2.15 4.95 -2.15
N VAL A 6 2.51 4.36 -1.02
CA VAL A 6 2.75 5.08 0.23
C VAL A 6 4.26 5.25 0.40
N VAL A 7 4.72 6.48 0.66
CA VAL A 7 6.12 6.81 0.87
C VAL A 7 6.31 7.49 2.23
N GLU A 8 7.36 7.10 2.94
CA GLU A 8 7.63 7.68 4.26
C GLU A 8 8.15 9.11 4.17
N ASN A 9 9.04 9.40 3.22
CA ASN A 9 9.78 10.66 3.17
C ASN A 9 10.17 11.05 1.74
N ASP A 10 10.74 12.25 1.60
CA ASP A 10 11.09 12.87 0.32
C ASP A 10 12.09 12.01 -0.47
N LYS A 11 13.03 11.35 0.21
CA LYS A 11 13.97 10.43 -0.44
C LYS A 11 13.23 9.28 -1.13
N GLN A 12 12.15 8.77 -0.56
CA GLN A 12 11.34 7.74 -1.21
C GLN A 12 10.42 8.33 -2.28
N LEU A 13 9.85 9.53 -2.05
CA LEU A 13 9.06 10.25 -3.06
C LEU A 13 9.88 10.44 -4.35
N GLN A 14 11.09 11.00 -4.26
CA GLN A 14 11.92 11.27 -5.44
C GLN A 14 12.18 10.00 -6.28
N LYS A 15 12.41 8.85 -5.65
CA LYS A 15 12.56 7.57 -6.36
C LYS A 15 11.32 7.18 -7.15
N ILE A 16 10.13 7.42 -6.60
CA ILE A 16 8.86 7.15 -7.31
C ILE A 16 8.71 8.11 -8.48
N LEU A 17 9.03 9.39 -8.29
CA LEU A 17 8.94 10.41 -9.34
C LEU A 17 9.87 10.11 -10.54
N GLU A 18 11.06 9.57 -10.29
CA GLU A 18 11.99 9.12 -11.36
C GLU A 18 11.38 8.05 -12.27
N VAL A 19 10.46 7.23 -11.74
CA VAL A 19 9.83 6.12 -12.48
C VAL A 19 8.34 6.32 -12.75
N GLU A 20 7.76 7.46 -12.37
CA GLU A 20 6.31 7.72 -12.42
C GLU A 20 5.72 7.49 -13.81
N LYS A 21 6.41 7.92 -14.87
CA LYS A 21 6.00 7.71 -16.27
C LYS A 21 5.93 6.23 -16.68
N LYS A 22 6.59 5.34 -15.94
CA LYS A 22 6.56 3.88 -16.14
C LYS A 22 5.45 3.19 -15.33
N LEU A 23 4.67 3.93 -14.54
CA LEU A 23 3.62 3.43 -13.68
C LEU A 23 2.23 3.90 -14.18
N PRO A 24 1.74 3.39 -15.32
CA PRO A 24 0.53 3.91 -15.97
C PRO A 24 -0.76 3.69 -15.17
N LEU A 25 -0.72 2.83 -14.15
CA LEU A 25 -1.85 2.54 -13.26
C LEU A 25 -1.79 3.34 -11.94
N LEU A 26 -0.70 4.07 -11.68
CA LEU A 26 -0.52 4.84 -10.46
C LEU A 26 -1.50 6.02 -10.44
N LYS A 27 -2.39 6.03 -9.47
CA LYS A 27 -3.41 7.07 -9.27
C LYS A 27 -3.03 8.05 -8.18
N ALA A 28 -2.35 7.58 -7.14
CA ALA A 28 -2.02 8.39 -5.98
C ALA A 28 -0.68 7.97 -5.35
N ILE A 29 0.05 8.96 -4.86
CA ILE A 29 1.19 8.82 -3.97
C ILE A 29 0.76 9.43 -2.63
N VAL A 30 0.81 8.64 -1.56
CA VAL A 30 0.49 9.08 -0.21
C VAL A 30 1.78 9.29 0.55
N TYR A 31 2.05 10.52 0.95
CA TYR A 31 3.19 10.88 1.76
C TYR A 31 2.81 10.73 3.23
N TYR A 32 3.41 9.77 3.92
CA TYR A 32 2.99 9.32 5.25
C TYR A 32 3.52 10.18 6.40
N LYS A 33 4.74 10.72 6.30
CA LYS A 33 5.41 11.44 7.39
C LYS A 33 5.74 12.87 6.97
N ASP A 34 5.99 13.78 7.91
CA ASP A 34 6.48 15.14 7.63
C ASP A 34 5.55 16.00 6.74
N ASP A 35 5.94 17.27 6.57
CA ASP A 35 5.24 18.21 5.69
C ASP A 35 5.68 18.03 4.23
N ILE A 36 4.69 17.95 3.34
CA ILE A 36 4.92 17.92 1.91
C ILE A 36 5.47 19.28 1.44
N LYS A 37 6.65 19.26 0.81
CA LYS A 37 7.31 20.47 0.30
C LYS A 37 6.78 20.96 -1.04
N GLU A 38 6.15 20.08 -1.82
CA GLU A 38 5.63 20.37 -3.15
C GLU A 38 4.19 19.85 -3.34
N LYS A 39 3.30 20.66 -3.91
CA LYS A 39 1.94 20.20 -4.24
C LYS A 39 1.91 19.61 -5.64
N ARG A 40 1.27 18.46 -5.80
CA ARG A 40 1.05 17.80 -7.10
C ARG A 40 -0.35 17.18 -7.16
N PRO A 41 -0.97 17.03 -8.34
CA PRO A 41 -2.34 16.54 -8.45
C PRO A 41 -2.58 15.13 -7.89
N ASN A 42 -1.56 14.27 -7.90
CA ASN A 42 -1.61 12.88 -7.45
C ASN A 42 -0.81 12.64 -6.16
N LEU A 43 -0.39 13.69 -5.46
CA LEU A 43 0.38 13.60 -4.22
C LEU A 43 -0.48 14.12 -3.07
N TYR A 44 -0.68 13.27 -2.07
CA TYR A 44 -1.53 13.55 -0.91
C TYR A 44 -0.71 13.45 0.37
N SER A 45 -0.93 14.36 1.32
CA SER A 45 -0.51 14.12 2.69
C SER A 45 -1.33 12.99 3.31
N TRP A 46 -0.88 12.47 4.45
CA TRP A 46 -1.65 11.48 5.19
C TRP A 46 -3.05 12.01 5.55
N ASP A 47 -3.14 13.24 6.04
CA ASP A 47 -4.41 13.86 6.43
C ASP A 47 -5.33 14.08 5.23
N GLU A 48 -4.80 14.58 4.11
CA GLU A 48 -5.56 14.75 2.87
C GLU A 48 -6.07 13.39 2.36
N PHE A 49 -5.25 12.34 2.43
CA PHE A 49 -5.65 10.99 2.04
C PHE A 49 -6.77 10.43 2.94
N MET A 50 -6.68 10.62 4.25
CA MET A 50 -7.71 10.18 5.20
C MET A 50 -9.03 10.93 4.98
N GLU A 51 -8.98 12.22 4.65
CA GLU A 51 -10.16 13.02 4.35
C GLU A 51 -10.91 12.53 3.10
N LEU A 52 -10.23 11.93 2.11
CA LEU A 52 -10.89 11.34 0.95
C LEU A 52 -11.89 10.24 1.34
N GLY A 53 -11.63 9.53 2.44
CA GLY A 53 -12.48 8.46 2.95
C GLY A 53 -13.69 8.97 3.75
N SER A 54 -13.72 10.22 4.19
CA SER A 54 -14.70 10.74 5.15
C SER A 54 -16.14 10.69 4.63
N SER A 55 -16.31 10.72 3.31
CA SER A 55 -17.60 10.69 2.62
C SER A 55 -17.99 9.30 2.08
N VAL A 56 -17.15 8.28 2.28
CA VAL A 56 -17.38 6.92 1.78
C VAL A 56 -18.26 6.15 2.77
N PRO A 57 -19.44 5.65 2.36
CA PRO A 57 -20.30 4.86 3.25
C PRO A 57 -19.69 3.50 3.61
N ASP A 58 -19.90 3.06 4.86
CA ASP A 58 -19.46 1.74 5.35
C ASP A 58 -20.02 0.58 4.51
N GLU A 59 -21.20 0.73 3.90
CA GLU A 59 -21.78 -0.29 3.01
C GLU A 59 -20.85 -0.66 1.84
N GLN A 60 -20.03 0.30 1.36
CA GLN A 60 -19.04 0.00 0.32
C GLN A 60 -17.92 -0.88 0.87
N LEU A 61 -17.47 -0.62 2.10
CA LEU A 61 -16.49 -1.46 2.79
C LEU A 61 -17.05 -2.85 3.04
N ASP A 62 -18.28 -2.96 3.55
CA ASP A 62 -18.96 -4.23 3.83
C ASP A 62 -19.06 -5.12 2.58
N LYS A 63 -19.41 -4.52 1.44
CA LYS A 63 -19.46 -5.25 0.15
C LYS A 63 -18.10 -5.81 -0.25
N VAL A 64 -17.02 -5.06 -0.03
CA VAL A 64 -15.66 -5.55 -0.30
C VAL A 64 -15.31 -6.68 0.66
N LEU A 65 -15.57 -6.52 1.95
CA LEU A 65 -15.30 -7.52 2.99
C LEU A 65 -16.03 -8.84 2.72
N ALA A 66 -17.30 -8.78 2.30
CA ALA A 66 -18.09 -9.97 1.96
C ALA A 66 -17.52 -10.78 0.79
N GLY A 67 -16.69 -10.17 -0.06
CA GLY A 67 -16.03 -10.83 -1.19
C GLY A 67 -14.69 -11.49 -0.86
N LEU A 68 -14.11 -11.21 0.32
CA LEU A 68 -12.81 -11.73 0.72
C LEU A 68 -12.89 -13.20 1.14
N LYS A 69 -11.85 -13.98 0.82
CA LYS A 69 -11.71 -15.37 1.24
C LYS A 69 -10.39 -15.58 2.01
N PRO A 70 -10.37 -16.42 3.06
CA PRO A 70 -9.18 -16.59 3.89
C PRO A 70 -7.92 -16.97 3.11
N ASN A 71 -8.05 -17.82 2.09
CA ASN A 71 -6.95 -18.31 1.27
C ASN A 71 -6.52 -17.38 0.13
N GLN A 72 -7.13 -16.19 -0.02
CA GLN A 72 -6.71 -15.21 -1.03
C GLN A 72 -5.44 -14.48 -0.58
N CYS A 73 -4.51 -14.30 -1.50
CA CYS A 73 -3.32 -13.48 -1.29
C CYS A 73 -3.72 -12.03 -0.95
N CYS A 74 -3.25 -11.53 0.19
CA CYS A 74 -3.57 -10.19 0.69
C CYS A 74 -2.36 -9.25 0.68
N THR A 75 -1.13 -9.77 0.69
CA THR A 75 0.08 -8.97 0.59
C THR A 75 1.22 -9.72 -0.07
N ILE A 76 2.15 -8.97 -0.66
CA ILE A 76 3.39 -9.49 -1.23
C ILE A 76 4.56 -8.74 -0.58
N ILE A 77 5.40 -9.46 0.16
CA ILE A 77 6.58 -8.89 0.81
C ILE A 77 7.81 -9.22 -0.04
N TYR A 78 8.52 -8.19 -0.49
CA TYR A 78 9.78 -8.36 -1.18
C TYR A 78 10.93 -8.40 -0.19
N THR A 79 11.77 -9.43 -0.28
CA THR A 79 13.00 -9.53 0.51
C THR A 79 14.22 -9.43 -0.39
N SER A 80 15.33 -8.91 0.16
CA SER A 80 16.53 -8.62 -0.62
C SER A 80 17.13 -9.84 -1.31
N GLY A 81 16.87 -11.05 -0.83
CA GLY A 81 17.37 -12.31 -1.40
C GLY A 81 18.90 -12.41 -1.32
N THR A 82 19.43 -13.49 -0.75
CA THR A 82 20.88 -13.68 -0.68
C THR A 82 21.51 -14.08 -2.03
N THR A 83 20.69 -14.45 -3.02
CA THR A 83 21.11 -14.87 -4.36
C THR A 83 20.12 -14.39 -5.43
N GLY A 84 20.44 -13.28 -6.11
CA GLY A 84 19.73 -12.81 -7.31
C GLY A 84 18.64 -11.76 -7.07
N ASN A 85 17.64 -11.72 -7.96
CA ASN A 85 16.57 -10.72 -7.91
C ASN A 85 15.71 -10.87 -6.64
N PRO A 86 15.15 -9.76 -6.11
CA PRO A 86 14.22 -9.80 -4.99
C PRO A 86 13.06 -10.76 -5.25
N LYS A 87 12.74 -11.58 -4.25
CA LYS A 87 11.61 -12.53 -4.32
C LYS A 87 10.41 -11.94 -3.60
N GLY A 88 9.25 -11.97 -4.25
CA GLY A 88 7.98 -11.61 -3.64
C GLY A 88 7.37 -12.80 -2.91
N VAL A 89 7.24 -12.71 -1.60
CA VAL A 89 6.55 -13.70 -0.77
C VAL A 89 5.07 -13.32 -0.71
N MET A 90 4.22 -14.15 -1.30
CA MET A 90 2.77 -13.98 -1.24
C MET A 90 2.23 -14.52 0.08
N LEU A 91 1.49 -13.70 0.82
CA LEU A 91 0.84 -14.10 2.07
C LEU A 91 -0.68 -13.96 1.92
N SER A 92 -1.41 -15.00 2.29
CA SER A 92 -2.87 -15.00 2.34
C SER A 92 -3.41 -14.47 3.67
N HIS A 93 -4.71 -14.14 3.71
CA HIS A 93 -5.35 -13.63 4.92
C HIS A 93 -5.27 -14.64 6.09
N ASP A 94 -5.53 -15.93 5.83
CA ASP A 94 -5.43 -17.01 6.83
C ASP A 94 -4.00 -17.22 7.32
N ASN A 95 -3.01 -17.15 6.41
CA ASN A 95 -1.60 -17.28 6.78
C ASN A 95 -1.16 -16.17 7.74
N ILE A 96 -1.50 -14.92 7.46
CA ILE A 96 -1.14 -13.79 8.33
C ILE A 96 -1.85 -13.89 9.67
N THR A 97 -3.15 -14.14 9.67
CA THR A 97 -3.95 -14.21 10.91
C THR A 97 -3.51 -15.36 11.80
N TRP A 98 -3.21 -16.53 11.23
CA TRP A 98 -2.63 -17.65 11.97
C TRP A 98 -1.26 -17.30 12.56
N THR A 99 -0.36 -16.72 11.75
CA THR A 99 1.01 -16.39 12.18
C THR A 99 1.00 -15.34 13.30
N ALA A 100 0.19 -14.29 13.18
CA ALA A 100 0.07 -13.25 14.20
C ALA A 100 -0.43 -13.79 15.54
N ARG A 101 -1.38 -14.73 15.51
CA ARG A 101 -1.85 -15.42 16.71
C ARG A 101 -0.77 -16.30 17.31
N ALA A 102 -0.14 -17.16 16.51
CA ALA A 102 0.84 -18.13 16.99
C ALA A 102 2.13 -17.49 17.53
N ALA A 103 2.54 -16.34 16.99
CA ALA A 103 3.72 -15.60 17.45
C ALA A 103 3.47 -14.71 18.67
N GLY A 104 2.20 -14.43 18.99
CA GLY A 104 1.82 -13.64 20.17
C GLY A 104 1.59 -14.47 21.43
N GLU A 105 1.57 -15.80 21.31
CA GLU A 105 1.61 -16.77 22.43
C GLU A 105 3.06 -17.02 22.86
#